data_AF-A0A963JEG5-F1
#
_entry.id   AF-A0A963JEG5-F1
#
_cell.length_a   1.000
_cell.length_b   1.000
_cell.length_c   1.000
_cell.angle_alpha   90.00
_cell.angle_beta   90.00
_cell.angle_gamma   90.00
#
_symmetry.space_group_name_H-M   'P 1'
#
loop_
_entity.id
_entity.type
_entity.pdbx_description
1 polymer ?
#
loop_
_entity_poly.entity_id
_entity_poly.type
_entity_poly.pdbx_seq_one_letter_code
_entity_poly.pdbx_strand_id
1 'polypeptide(L)'
;RSTIFIQSRIPEHAELFTLLAMGTPLGWLERVPTYKDQIDKLKDRDLATYGFLGYPLLQAADILIYKAAYVPVGEDQASHVELTREVARRFNHLYGRHKDFDARVAAALARLGRDDVRYFDKQRKAYGETGAAEALAKGEALVRRAAAATAGWTDDDSETLLGHLRGSGRTILPEPQAMHTEVTKLPGLDGAKMSKSYGNAIAMREDPAEVRRKIERMPTDPARVRRGDPGNPEVCPVYA
;
A
#
# COMPACT_ATOMS: atom_id res chain seq x y z
N ARG A 1 7.86 15.46 -12.70
CA ARG A 1 7.02 15.12 -13.88
C ARG A 1 6.09 13.99 -13.46
N SER A 2 4.84 13.99 -13.92
CA SER A 2 3.84 12.96 -13.56
C SER A 2 3.22 12.33 -14.80
N THR A 3 2.84 11.06 -14.71
CA THR A 3 2.07 10.35 -15.73
C THR A 3 0.62 10.30 -15.29
N ILE A 4 -0.30 10.80 -16.12
CA ILE A 4 -1.74 10.84 -15.84
C ILE A 4 -2.43 9.97 -16.87
N PHE A 5 -3.31 9.08 -16.42
CA PHE A 5 -4.04 8.16 -17.29
C PHE A 5 -5.45 7.89 -16.75
N ILE A 6 -6.27 7.22 -17.56
CA ILE A 6 -7.63 6.81 -17.22
C ILE A 6 -7.63 5.29 -17.05
N GLN A 7 -8.00 4.81 -15.86
CA GLN A 7 -7.96 3.39 -15.49
C GLN A 7 -8.66 2.48 -16.53
N SER A 8 -9.87 2.86 -16.96
CA SER A 8 -10.66 2.07 -17.92
C SER A 8 -10.03 1.95 -19.32
N ARG A 9 -8.98 2.71 -19.62
CA ARG A 9 -8.23 2.59 -20.88
C ARG A 9 -7.06 1.60 -20.81
N ILE A 10 -6.85 0.96 -19.67
CA ILE A 10 -5.77 0.00 -19.43
C ILE A 10 -6.41 -1.33 -19.01
N PRO A 11 -6.83 -2.17 -19.97
CA PRO A 11 -7.55 -3.41 -19.69
C PRO A 11 -6.75 -4.39 -18.82
N GLU A 12 -5.43 -4.26 -18.79
CA GLU A 12 -4.52 -5.07 -17.96
C GLU A 12 -4.81 -4.92 -16.47
N HIS A 13 -5.44 -3.82 -16.03
CA HIS A 13 -5.92 -3.66 -14.65
C HIS A 13 -6.98 -4.70 -14.32
N ALA A 14 -7.95 -4.92 -15.22
CA ALA A 14 -9.02 -5.89 -15.05
C ALA A 14 -8.52 -7.35 -15.17
N GLU A 15 -7.56 -7.58 -16.06
CA GLU A 15 -6.90 -8.89 -16.19
C GLU A 15 -6.13 -9.24 -14.91
N LEU A 16 -5.26 -8.34 -14.44
CA LEU A 16 -4.50 -8.56 -13.21
C LEU A 16 -5.44 -8.71 -12.01
N PHE A 17 -6.47 -7.88 -11.88
CA PHE A 17 -7.50 -8.03 -10.85
C PHE A 17 -8.09 -9.44 -10.85
N THR A 18 -8.46 -9.97 -12.03
CA THR A 18 -9.03 -11.31 -12.16
C THR A 18 -8.05 -12.40 -11.72
N LEU A 19 -6.78 -12.29 -12.11
CA LEU A 19 -5.72 -13.21 -11.69
C LEU A 19 -5.50 -13.18 -10.17
N LEU A 20 -5.47 -11.98 -9.57
CA LEU A 20 -5.33 -11.81 -8.13
C LEU A 20 -6.56 -12.34 -7.38
N ALA A 21 -7.76 -12.22 -7.95
CA ALA A 21 -9.00 -12.70 -7.35
C ALA A 21 -9.01 -14.24 -7.19
N MET A 22 -8.40 -14.98 -8.12
CA MET A 22 -8.27 -16.44 -8.00
C MET A 22 -7.41 -16.87 -6.80
N GLY A 23 -6.46 -16.02 -6.39
CA GLY A 23 -5.56 -16.29 -5.28
C GLY A 23 -6.02 -15.70 -3.93
N THR A 24 -6.90 -14.71 -3.91
CA THR A 24 -7.20 -13.91 -2.71
C THR A 24 -8.37 -14.49 -1.92
N PRO A 25 -8.20 -14.86 -0.63
CA PRO A 25 -9.30 -15.37 0.19
C PRO A 25 -10.38 -14.32 0.44
N LEU A 26 -11.65 -14.73 0.36
CA LEU A 26 -12.80 -13.84 0.57
C LEU A 26 -12.77 -13.13 1.93
N GLY A 27 -12.41 -13.86 2.99
CA GLY A 27 -12.33 -13.30 4.34
C GLY A 27 -11.27 -12.21 4.52
N TRP A 28 -10.34 -12.02 3.58
CA TRP A 28 -9.45 -10.85 3.60
C TRP A 28 -10.21 -9.59 3.21
N LEU A 29 -11.02 -9.67 2.14
CA LEU A 29 -11.82 -8.57 1.63
C LEU A 29 -12.92 -8.16 2.63
N GLU A 30 -13.60 -9.13 3.24
CA GLU A 30 -14.66 -8.89 4.23
C GLU A 30 -14.17 -8.23 5.52
N ARG A 31 -12.87 -8.35 5.82
CA ARG A 31 -12.26 -7.78 7.04
C ARG A 31 -11.72 -6.37 6.85
N VAL A 32 -11.69 -5.84 5.62
CA VAL A 32 -11.26 -4.47 5.37
C VAL A 32 -12.22 -3.50 6.09
N PRO A 33 -11.73 -2.64 7.02
CA PRO A 33 -12.60 -1.78 7.83
C PRO A 33 -13.50 -0.84 7.03
N THR A 34 -12.97 -0.28 5.94
CA THR A 34 -13.69 0.65 5.04
C THR A 34 -14.92 0.00 4.42
N TYR A 35 -14.87 -1.29 4.10
CA TYR A 35 -16.00 -2.03 3.54
C TYR A 35 -17.15 -2.15 4.55
N LYS A 36 -16.83 -2.53 5.79
CA LYS A 36 -17.82 -2.66 6.88
C LYS A 36 -18.49 -1.32 7.20
N ASP A 37 -17.67 -0.29 7.39
CA ASP A 37 -18.16 1.07 7.71
C ASP A 37 -19.05 1.65 6.61
N GLN A 38 -18.74 1.35 5.34
CA GLN A 38 -19.51 1.85 4.20
C GLN A 38 -20.83 1.11 4.04
N ILE A 39 -20.88 -0.20 4.26
CA ILE A 39 -22.14 -0.97 4.29
C ILE A 39 -23.06 -0.45 5.39
N ASP A 40 -22.52 -0.20 6.59
CA ASP A 40 -23.33 0.26 7.72
C ASP A 40 -23.89 1.68 7.53
N LYS A 41 -23.18 2.54 6.81
CA LYS A 41 -23.59 3.94 6.54
C LYS A 41 -24.54 4.09 5.36
N LEU A 42 -24.60 3.11 4.46
CA LEU A 42 -25.34 3.21 3.20
C LEU A 42 -26.40 2.11 3.08
N LYS A 43 -27.12 1.85 4.18
CA LYS A 43 -28.19 0.85 4.27
C LYS A 43 -29.30 1.03 3.23
N ASP A 44 -29.49 2.25 2.74
CA ASP A 44 -30.53 2.59 1.77
C ASP A 44 -30.13 2.33 0.31
N ARG A 45 -28.91 1.84 0.08
CA ARG A 45 -28.40 1.46 -1.25
C ARG A 45 -27.91 0.03 -1.24
N ASP A 46 -28.23 -0.71 -2.30
CA ASP A 46 -27.73 -2.07 -2.48
C ASP A 46 -26.24 -2.05 -2.87
N LEU A 47 -25.37 -1.97 -1.86
CA LEU A 47 -23.92 -1.97 -2.02
C LEU A 47 -23.31 -3.35 -1.78
N ALA A 48 -24.14 -4.37 -1.49
CA ALA A 48 -23.71 -5.75 -1.30
C ALA A 48 -23.42 -6.44 -2.66
N THR A 49 -22.61 -5.77 -3.49
CA THR A 49 -22.24 -6.26 -4.83
C THR A 49 -20.84 -6.85 -4.81
N TYR A 50 -20.61 -7.84 -5.66
CA TYR A 50 -19.28 -8.42 -5.87
C TYR A 50 -18.22 -7.35 -6.22
N GLY A 51 -18.61 -6.38 -7.06
CA GLY A 51 -17.72 -5.29 -7.45
C GLY A 51 -17.29 -4.41 -6.26
N PHE A 52 -18.21 -4.15 -5.32
CA PHE A 52 -17.90 -3.36 -4.14
C PHE A 52 -17.02 -4.12 -3.14
N LEU A 53 -17.27 -5.42 -2.94
CA LEU A 53 -16.39 -6.29 -2.13
C LEU A 53 -15.00 -6.44 -2.75
N GLY A 54 -14.92 -6.53 -4.08
CA GLY A 54 -13.68 -6.66 -4.84
C GLY A 54 -12.90 -5.36 -5.02
N TYR A 55 -13.48 -4.20 -4.69
CA TYR A 55 -12.85 -2.89 -4.92
C TYR A 55 -11.43 -2.78 -4.33
N PRO A 56 -11.16 -3.18 -3.07
CA PRO A 56 -9.81 -3.12 -2.51
C PRO A 56 -8.79 -3.96 -3.29
N LEU A 57 -9.24 -5.05 -3.92
CA LEU A 57 -8.38 -5.90 -4.73
C LEU A 57 -8.14 -5.31 -6.13
N LEU A 58 -9.11 -4.61 -6.70
CA LEU A 58 -8.89 -3.82 -7.92
C LEU A 58 -7.86 -2.72 -7.66
N GLN A 59 -7.96 -2.03 -6.52
CA GLN A 59 -6.95 -1.05 -6.10
C GLN A 59 -5.57 -1.69 -5.92
N ALA A 60 -5.49 -2.94 -5.42
CA ALA A 60 -4.24 -3.68 -5.36
C ALA A 60 -3.67 -3.95 -6.77
N ALA A 61 -4.50 -4.33 -7.75
CA ALA A 61 -4.07 -4.49 -9.14
C ALA A 61 -3.52 -3.18 -9.72
N ASP A 62 -4.21 -2.05 -9.48
CA ASP A 62 -3.78 -0.73 -9.92
C ASP A 62 -2.39 -0.34 -9.39
N ILE A 63 -2.05 -0.76 -8.16
CA ILE A 63 -0.75 -0.48 -7.54
C ILE A 63 0.33 -1.43 -8.07
N LEU A 64 0.02 -2.73 -8.12
CA LEU A 64 0.99 -3.78 -8.38
C LEU A 64 1.39 -3.86 -9.85
N ILE A 65 0.51 -3.53 -10.79
CA ILE A 65 0.82 -3.54 -12.22
C ILE A 65 1.97 -2.59 -12.58
N TYR A 66 2.08 -1.47 -11.87
CA TYR A 66 3.17 -0.51 -12.05
C TYR A 66 4.36 -0.74 -11.11
N LYS A 67 4.33 -1.81 -10.32
CA LYS A 67 5.40 -2.16 -9.38
C LYS A 67 5.74 -0.99 -8.44
N ALA A 68 4.72 -0.29 -7.95
CA ALA A 68 4.93 0.89 -7.12
C ALA A 68 5.64 0.52 -5.80
N ALA A 69 6.70 1.28 -5.46
CA ALA A 69 7.41 1.12 -4.20
C ALA A 69 6.68 1.83 -3.04
N TYR A 70 6.02 2.95 -3.34
CA TYR A 70 5.34 3.79 -2.35
C TYR A 70 3.96 4.21 -2.86
N VAL A 71 2.98 4.27 -1.95
CA VAL A 71 1.62 4.71 -2.25
C VAL A 71 1.22 5.78 -1.23
N PRO A 72 1.02 7.04 -1.66
CA PRO A 72 0.58 8.10 -0.77
C PRO A 72 -0.88 7.84 -0.34
N VAL A 73 -1.11 7.70 0.96
CA VAL A 73 -2.43 7.39 1.51
C VAL A 73 -2.68 8.10 2.83
N GLY A 74 -3.92 8.53 3.03
CA GLY A 74 -4.41 8.93 4.35
C GLY A 74 -4.55 7.72 5.27
N GLU A 75 -4.65 7.96 6.57
CA GLU A 75 -4.80 6.92 7.59
C GLU A 75 -5.97 5.98 7.34
N ASP A 76 -7.09 6.50 6.80
CA ASP A 76 -8.28 5.72 6.48
C ASP A 76 -8.12 4.75 5.30
N GLN A 77 -7.05 4.90 4.50
CA GLN A 77 -6.77 4.06 3.34
C GLN A 77 -5.57 3.14 3.55
N ALA A 78 -4.93 3.18 4.73
CA ALA A 78 -3.77 2.35 5.06
C ALA A 78 -4.07 0.84 4.95
N SER A 79 -5.28 0.44 5.31
CA SER A 79 -5.74 -0.96 5.26
C SER A 79 -5.77 -1.52 3.83
N HIS A 80 -6.08 -0.71 2.81
CA HIS A 80 -6.03 -1.14 1.41
C HIS A 80 -4.58 -1.38 0.94
N VAL A 81 -3.63 -0.57 1.41
CA VAL A 81 -2.21 -0.77 1.09
C VAL A 81 -1.68 -2.02 1.79
N GLU A 82 -2.08 -2.30 3.03
CA GLU A 82 -1.67 -3.55 3.69
C GLU A 82 -2.27 -4.79 3.00
N LEU A 83 -3.55 -4.74 2.60
CA LEU A 83 -4.14 -5.80 1.77
C LEU A 83 -3.33 -6.01 0.47
N THR A 84 -2.94 -4.91 -0.19
CA THR A 84 -2.11 -4.97 -1.41
C THR A 84 -0.78 -5.69 -1.16
N ARG A 85 -0.14 -5.44 0.00
CA ARG A 85 1.10 -6.11 0.41
C ARG A 85 0.87 -7.60 0.67
N GLU A 86 -0.20 -7.97 1.37
CA GLU A 86 -0.57 -9.37 1.60
C GLU A 86 -0.83 -10.13 0.30
N VAL A 87 -1.55 -9.50 -0.64
CA VAL A 87 -1.84 -10.04 -1.97
C VAL A 87 -0.55 -10.25 -2.76
N ALA A 88 0.36 -9.27 -2.76
CA ALA A 88 1.67 -9.39 -3.42
C ALA A 88 2.51 -10.53 -2.82
N ARG A 89 2.59 -10.63 -1.48
CA ARG A 89 3.27 -11.73 -0.78
C ARG A 89 2.72 -13.09 -1.18
N ARG A 90 1.39 -13.21 -1.18
CA ARG A 90 0.71 -14.46 -1.54
C ARG A 90 0.94 -14.83 -3.00
N PHE A 91 0.85 -13.87 -3.91
CA PHE A 91 1.14 -14.09 -5.33
C PHE A 91 2.57 -14.58 -5.53
N ASN A 92 3.55 -13.92 -4.91
CA ASN A 92 4.96 -14.33 -4.97
C ASN A 92 5.19 -15.71 -4.35
N HIS A 93 4.44 -16.08 -3.30
CA HIS A 93 4.52 -17.41 -2.72
C HIS A 93 3.97 -18.48 -3.66
N LEU A 94 2.82 -18.24 -4.27
CA LEU A 94 2.15 -19.19 -5.16
C LEU A 94 2.88 -19.37 -6.50
N TYR A 95 3.43 -18.28 -7.06
CA TYR A 95 3.94 -18.26 -8.43
C TYR A 95 5.44 -17.97 -8.55
N GLY A 96 6.09 -17.51 -7.48
CA GLY A 96 7.52 -17.17 -7.50
C GLY A 96 8.45 -18.38 -7.50
N ARG A 97 7.98 -19.58 -7.11
CA ARG A 97 8.80 -20.80 -7.12
C ARG A 97 8.67 -21.52 -8.46
N HIS A 98 9.75 -21.51 -9.25
CA HIS A 98 9.86 -22.36 -10.43
C HIS A 98 9.87 -23.85 -10.02
N LYS A 99 9.46 -24.73 -10.94
CA LYS A 99 9.57 -26.19 -10.74
C LYS A 99 10.99 -26.64 -10.43
N ASP A 100 11.99 -25.94 -11.00
CA ASP A 100 13.41 -26.24 -10.82
C ASP A 100 14.09 -25.31 -9.79
N PHE A 101 13.32 -24.65 -8.93
CA PHE A 101 13.86 -23.65 -8.00
C PHE A 101 14.98 -24.20 -7.11
N ASP A 102 14.79 -25.39 -6.52
CA ASP A 102 15.80 -26.01 -5.67
C ASP A 102 17.08 -26.37 -6.44
N ALA A 103 16.95 -26.81 -7.70
CA ALA A 103 18.08 -27.09 -8.56
C ALA A 103 18.87 -25.82 -8.90
N ARG A 104 18.18 -24.69 -9.13
CA ARG A 104 18.81 -23.38 -9.35
C ARG A 104 19.49 -22.84 -8.11
N VAL A 105 18.87 -22.98 -6.94
CA VAL A 105 19.49 -22.64 -5.65
C VAL A 105 20.78 -23.43 -5.47
N ALA A 106 20.75 -24.75 -5.69
CA ALA A 106 21.94 -25.59 -5.59
C ALA A 106 23.04 -25.14 -6.58
N ALA A 107 22.66 -24.82 -7.82
CA ALA A 107 23.58 -24.33 -8.83
C ALA A 107 24.22 -23.00 -8.43
N ALA A 108 23.44 -22.02 -7.95
CA ALA A 108 23.93 -20.72 -7.51
C ALA A 108 24.83 -20.83 -6.26
N LEU A 109 24.45 -21.66 -5.28
CA LEU A 109 25.27 -21.93 -4.09
C LEU A 109 26.60 -22.62 -4.44
N ALA A 110 26.62 -23.48 -5.46
CA ALA A 110 27.86 -24.14 -5.91
C ALA A 110 28.90 -23.15 -6.49
N ARG A 111 28.48 -21.94 -6.86
CA ARG A 111 29.36 -20.86 -7.32
C ARG A 111 30.00 -20.08 -6.16
N LEU A 112 29.51 -20.28 -4.95
CA LEU A 112 30.04 -19.65 -3.73
C LEU A 112 31.11 -20.53 -3.08
N GLY A 113 31.99 -19.90 -2.30
CA GLY A 113 32.91 -20.63 -1.42
C GLY A 113 32.17 -21.38 -0.32
N ARG A 114 32.75 -22.50 0.15
CA ARG A 114 32.15 -23.37 1.17
C ARG A 114 31.74 -22.62 2.45
N ASP A 115 32.55 -21.65 2.88
CA ASP A 115 32.26 -20.85 4.08
C ASP A 115 31.13 -19.85 3.85
N ASP A 116 31.04 -19.28 2.65
CA ASP A 116 29.94 -18.39 2.26
C ASP A 116 28.61 -19.13 2.19
N VAL A 117 28.59 -20.37 1.68
CA VAL A 117 27.40 -21.24 1.70
C VAL A 117 26.94 -21.50 3.14
N ARG A 118 27.87 -21.87 4.04
CA ARG A 118 27.55 -22.10 5.45
C ARG A 118 27.01 -20.84 6.14
N TYR A 119 27.62 -19.70 5.86
CA TYR A 119 27.19 -18.41 6.41
C TYR A 119 25.80 -18.03 5.90
N PHE A 120 25.56 -18.18 4.60
CA PHE A 120 24.26 -17.94 3.98
C PHE A 120 23.17 -18.80 4.63
N ASP A 121 23.40 -20.11 4.78
CA ASP A 121 22.44 -21.02 5.41
C ASP A 121 22.16 -20.67 6.87
N LYS A 122 23.17 -20.22 7.61
CA LYS A 122 23.00 -19.74 8.98
C LYS A 122 22.07 -18.52 9.02
N GLN A 123 22.27 -17.54 8.13
CA GLN A 123 21.41 -16.35 8.08
C GLN A 123 20.00 -16.69 7.63
N ARG A 124 19.84 -17.58 6.65
CA ARG A 124 18.53 -18.09 6.20
C ARG A 124 17.75 -18.76 7.32
N LYS A 125 18.38 -19.66 8.08
CA LYS A 125 17.73 -20.32 9.23
C LYS A 125 17.34 -19.31 10.31
N ALA A 126 18.26 -18.43 10.68
CA ALA A 126 17.99 -17.39 11.67
C ALA A 126 16.81 -16.49 11.26
N TYR A 127 16.75 -16.07 9.99
CA TYR A 127 15.63 -15.31 9.46
C TYR A 127 14.33 -16.13 9.42
N GLY A 128 14.37 -17.38 8.97
CA GLY A 128 13.19 -18.25 8.90
C GLY A 128 12.59 -18.59 10.27
N GLU A 129 13.42 -18.72 11.31
CA GLU A 129 12.98 -19.05 12.67
C GLU A 129 12.50 -17.82 13.45
N THR A 130 13.16 -16.66 13.29
CA THR A 130 12.93 -15.49 14.16
C THR A 130 12.45 -14.24 13.44
N GLY A 131 12.45 -14.23 12.10
CA GLY A 131 12.16 -13.03 11.30
C GLY A 131 13.20 -11.91 11.45
N ALA A 132 14.39 -12.21 12.00
CA ALA A 132 15.40 -11.20 12.32
C ALA A 132 15.88 -10.42 11.07
N ALA A 133 15.51 -9.14 10.98
CA ALA A 133 15.89 -8.25 9.88
C ALA A 133 17.41 -8.14 9.70
N GLU A 134 18.17 -8.23 10.79
CA GLU A 134 19.64 -8.21 10.73
C GLU A 134 20.21 -9.46 10.03
N ALA A 135 19.60 -10.64 10.23
CA ALA A 135 20.01 -11.86 9.55
C ALA A 135 19.73 -11.76 8.04
N LEU A 136 18.56 -11.21 7.68
CA LEU A 136 18.21 -10.93 6.29
C LEU A 136 19.24 -9.98 5.64
N ALA A 137 19.54 -8.85 6.28
CA ALA A 137 20.51 -7.88 5.76
C ALA A 137 21.91 -8.47 5.58
N LYS A 138 22.35 -9.33 6.51
CA LYS A 138 23.63 -10.05 6.40
C LYS A 138 23.65 -11.02 5.21
N GLY A 139 22.56 -11.76 4.98
CA GLY A 139 22.45 -12.65 3.83
C GLY A 139 22.40 -11.88 2.51
N GLU A 140 21.65 -10.77 2.45
CA GLU A 140 21.59 -9.88 1.28
C GLU A 140 22.95 -9.27 0.94
N ALA A 141 23.70 -8.84 1.96
CA ALA A 141 25.05 -8.31 1.78
C ALA A 141 26.01 -9.38 1.21
N LEU A 142 25.88 -10.64 1.64
CA LEU A 142 26.67 -11.74 1.08
C LEU A 142 26.35 -11.99 -0.40
N VAL A 143 25.06 -12.01 -0.78
CA VAL A 143 24.66 -12.17 -2.18
C VAL A 143 25.17 -11.02 -3.03
N ARG A 144 25.04 -9.76 -2.56
CA ARG A 144 25.58 -8.59 -3.26
C ARG A 144 27.10 -8.68 -3.46
N ARG A 145 27.83 -9.14 -2.44
CA ARG A 145 29.28 -9.34 -2.53
C ARG A 145 29.63 -10.43 -3.55
N ALA A 146 28.90 -11.54 -3.55
CA ALA A 146 29.10 -12.62 -4.51
C ALA A 146 28.83 -12.16 -5.95
N ALA A 147 27.78 -11.37 -6.17
CA ALA A 147 27.48 -10.80 -7.48
C ALA A 147 28.62 -9.92 -8.03
N ALA A 148 29.32 -9.21 -7.16
CA ALA A 148 30.46 -8.38 -7.55
C ALA A 148 31.77 -9.16 -7.75
N ALA A 149 31.95 -10.29 -7.05
CA ALA A 149 33.23 -10.99 -6.96
C ALA A 149 33.30 -12.29 -7.80
N THR A 150 32.16 -12.89 -8.15
CA THR A 150 32.12 -14.20 -8.79
C THR A 150 31.97 -14.07 -10.31
N ALA A 151 32.92 -14.63 -11.06
CA ALA A 151 32.89 -14.61 -12.51
C ALA A 151 31.66 -15.34 -13.09
N GLY A 152 30.98 -14.68 -14.03
CA GLY A 152 29.79 -15.18 -14.70
C GLY A 152 28.51 -15.21 -13.84
N TRP A 153 28.53 -14.58 -12.66
CA TRP A 153 27.34 -14.44 -11.82
C TRP A 153 26.24 -13.69 -12.58
N THR A 154 25.01 -14.17 -12.45
CA THR A 154 23.85 -13.60 -13.15
C THR A 154 22.87 -12.94 -12.19
N ASP A 155 22.00 -12.08 -12.72
CA ASP A 155 20.90 -11.51 -11.93
C ASP A 155 19.93 -12.60 -11.45
N ASP A 156 19.76 -13.69 -12.22
CA ASP A 156 18.94 -14.85 -11.84
C ASP A 156 19.53 -15.59 -10.62
N ASP A 157 20.86 -15.71 -10.52
CA ASP A 157 21.53 -16.27 -9.35
C ASP A 157 21.24 -15.43 -8.10
N SER A 158 21.33 -14.10 -8.23
CA SER A 158 21.01 -13.16 -7.15
C SER A 158 19.54 -13.28 -6.74
N GLU A 159 18.60 -13.20 -7.68
CA GLU A 159 17.16 -13.30 -7.40
C GLU A 159 16.80 -14.65 -6.77
N THR A 160 17.39 -15.74 -7.25
CA THR A 160 17.14 -17.10 -6.74
C THR A 160 17.63 -17.25 -5.30
N LEU A 161 18.86 -16.81 -5.00
CA LEU A 161 19.39 -16.88 -3.64
C LEU A 161 18.66 -15.94 -2.68
N LEU A 162 18.30 -14.73 -3.11
CA LEU A 162 17.51 -13.81 -2.28
C LEU A 162 16.11 -14.34 -1.97
N GLY A 163 15.46 -14.98 -2.95
CA GLY A 163 14.21 -15.71 -2.73
C GLY A 163 14.39 -16.82 -1.69
N HIS A 164 15.40 -17.68 -1.90
CA HIS A 164 15.70 -18.78 -1.00
C HIS A 164 16.02 -18.31 0.43
N LEU A 165 16.74 -17.20 0.58
CA LEU A 165 17.04 -16.56 1.86
C LEU A 165 15.77 -16.17 2.62
N ARG A 166 14.77 -15.63 1.90
CA ARG A 166 13.49 -15.19 2.45
C ARG A 166 12.49 -16.33 2.66
N GLY A 167 12.83 -17.55 2.26
CA GLY A 167 11.90 -18.68 2.26
C GLY A 167 10.83 -18.59 1.16
N SER A 168 10.98 -17.68 0.20
CA SER A 168 10.07 -17.48 -0.92
C SER A 168 10.73 -17.90 -2.24
N GLY A 169 10.01 -17.75 -3.36
CA GLY A 169 10.60 -17.82 -4.69
C GLY A 169 11.04 -16.44 -5.18
N ARG A 170 11.04 -16.25 -6.49
CA ARG A 170 11.23 -14.96 -7.15
C ARG A 170 10.19 -13.94 -6.67
N THR A 171 10.62 -12.70 -6.45
CA THR A 171 9.71 -11.57 -6.21
C THR A 171 9.17 -11.08 -7.56
N ILE A 172 7.91 -11.38 -7.86
CA ILE A 172 7.25 -10.99 -9.11
C ILE A 172 6.58 -9.62 -8.94
N LEU A 173 5.84 -9.46 -7.84
CA LEU A 173 5.14 -8.24 -7.45
C LEU A 173 5.82 -7.63 -6.22
N PRO A 174 6.30 -6.38 -6.25
CA PRO A 174 6.89 -5.75 -5.08
C PRO A 174 5.81 -5.46 -4.03
N GLU A 175 6.22 -5.43 -2.76
CA GLU A 175 5.35 -5.02 -1.67
C GLU A 175 5.41 -3.49 -1.51
N PRO A 176 4.34 -2.75 -1.88
CA PRO A 176 4.33 -1.30 -1.75
C PRO A 176 4.39 -0.88 -0.28
N GLN A 177 4.91 0.31 0.00
CA GLN A 177 4.88 0.93 1.32
C GLN A 177 3.85 2.07 1.34
N ALA A 178 3.08 2.17 2.43
CA ALA A 178 2.22 3.32 2.65
C ALA A 178 3.09 4.55 2.94
N MET A 179 2.83 5.65 2.24
CA MET A 179 3.42 6.95 2.51
C MET A 179 2.34 7.82 3.14
N HIS A 180 2.39 7.97 4.45
CA HIS A 180 1.43 8.77 5.19
C HIS A 180 1.77 10.25 5.06
N THR A 181 0.73 11.07 4.86
CA THR A 181 0.86 12.52 4.88
C THR A 181 0.88 13.01 6.32
N GLU A 182 1.81 13.90 6.65
CA GLU A 182 1.88 14.55 7.97
C GLU A 182 0.74 15.56 8.20
N VAL A 183 0.09 16.02 7.13
CA VAL A 183 -0.93 17.07 7.18
C VAL A 183 -2.27 16.52 7.68
N THR A 184 -2.81 17.18 8.69
CA THR A 184 -4.15 16.93 9.25
C THR A 184 -5.23 17.12 8.19
N LYS A 185 -6.30 16.34 8.27
CA LYS A 185 -7.46 16.51 7.38
C LYS A 185 -8.03 17.92 7.55
N LEU A 186 -8.07 18.69 6.46
CA LEU A 186 -8.70 20.01 6.46
C LEU A 186 -10.20 19.85 6.80
N PRO A 187 -10.70 20.52 7.86
CA PRO A 187 -12.12 20.47 8.18
C PRO A 187 -12.95 21.17 7.11
N GLY A 188 -14.21 20.77 7.01
CA GLY A 188 -15.21 21.48 6.23
C GLY A 188 -15.52 22.84 6.84
N LEU A 189 -16.31 23.63 6.11
CA LEU A 189 -16.78 24.95 6.54
C LEU A 189 -17.48 24.93 7.91
N ASP A 190 -17.99 23.78 8.32
CA ASP A 190 -18.73 23.52 9.56
C ASP A 190 -17.89 22.86 10.67
N GLY A 191 -16.59 22.62 10.45
CA GLY A 191 -15.70 21.91 11.39
C GLY A 191 -15.75 20.38 11.28
N ALA A 192 -16.69 19.82 10.50
CA ALA A 192 -16.77 18.38 10.27
C ALA A 192 -15.81 17.94 9.15
N LYS A 193 -15.87 16.67 8.73
CA LYS A 193 -15.13 16.20 7.55
C LYS A 193 -15.61 16.98 6.31
N MET A 194 -14.67 17.62 5.58
CA MET A 194 -15.01 18.28 4.33
C MET A 194 -15.54 17.27 3.29
N SER A 195 -16.72 17.55 2.72
CA SER A 195 -17.34 16.74 1.68
C SER A 195 -18.27 17.55 0.80
N LYS A 196 -18.24 17.30 -0.52
CA LYS A 196 -19.22 17.87 -1.45
C LYS A 196 -20.65 17.49 -1.09
N SER A 197 -20.87 16.26 -0.62
CA SER A 197 -22.21 15.78 -0.25
C SER A 197 -22.77 16.44 1.00
N TYR A 198 -21.91 16.98 1.87
CA TYR A 198 -22.33 17.71 3.07
C TYR A 198 -22.55 19.20 2.79
N GLY A 199 -22.21 19.68 1.58
CA GLY A 199 -22.32 21.09 1.23
C GLY A 199 -21.32 22.00 1.96
N ASN A 200 -20.35 21.43 2.67
CA ASN A 200 -19.39 22.14 3.52
C ASN A 200 -18.00 22.30 2.87
N ALA A 201 -17.91 22.19 1.54
CA ALA A 201 -16.65 22.25 0.81
C ALA A 201 -16.48 23.56 0.01
N ILE A 202 -15.22 23.96 -0.18
CA ILE A 202 -14.81 24.98 -1.15
C ILE A 202 -14.14 24.27 -2.33
N ALA A 203 -14.61 24.51 -3.56
CA ALA A 203 -14.01 23.90 -4.75
C ALA A 203 -12.81 24.72 -5.26
N MET A 204 -11.83 24.04 -5.87
CA MET A 204 -10.60 24.68 -6.41
C MET A 204 -10.85 25.75 -7.48
N ARG A 205 -11.99 25.67 -8.19
CA ARG A 205 -12.39 26.60 -9.25
C ARG A 205 -13.66 27.36 -8.89
N GLU A 206 -13.93 27.50 -7.60
CA GLU A 206 -15.08 28.25 -7.11
C GLU A 206 -14.90 29.75 -7.34
N ASP A 207 -15.99 30.45 -7.64
CA ASP A 207 -15.95 31.89 -7.87
C ASP A 207 -15.51 32.62 -6.58
N PRO A 208 -14.60 33.61 -6.64
CA PRO A 208 -14.10 34.30 -5.45
C PRO A 208 -15.19 34.93 -4.58
N ALA A 209 -16.30 35.41 -5.17
CA ALA A 209 -17.41 35.97 -4.40
C ALA A 209 -18.17 34.88 -3.63
N GLU A 210 -18.32 33.69 -4.23
CA GLU A 210 -18.90 32.51 -3.59
C GLU A 210 -18.03 32.02 -2.43
N VAL A 211 -16.70 31.96 -2.63
CA VAL A 211 -15.73 31.61 -1.59
C VAL A 211 -15.84 32.58 -0.42
N ARG A 212 -15.83 33.89 -0.68
CA ARG A 212 -15.99 34.92 0.36
C ARG A 212 -17.28 34.71 1.16
N ARG A 213 -18.40 34.53 0.46
CA ARG A 213 -19.70 34.34 1.12
C ARG A 213 -19.74 33.08 1.99
N LYS A 214 -19.07 32.00 1.57
CA LYS A 214 -18.97 30.76 2.35
C LYS A 214 -18.13 30.97 3.61
N ILE A 215 -16.97 31.60 3.49
CA ILE A 215 -16.05 31.87 4.61
C ILE A 215 -16.72 32.80 5.64
N GLU A 216 -17.39 33.85 5.20
CA GLU A 216 -18.08 34.81 6.09
C GLU A 216 -19.21 34.19 6.92
N ARG A 217 -19.70 33.01 6.52
CA ARG A 217 -20.77 32.27 7.21
C ARG A 217 -20.28 31.06 7.98
N MET A 218 -18.96 30.82 8.02
CA MET A 218 -18.42 29.70 8.79
C MET A 218 -18.74 29.89 10.28
N PRO A 219 -19.21 28.85 10.99
CA PRO A 219 -19.23 28.86 12.43
C PRO A 219 -17.82 29.14 12.97
N THR A 220 -17.77 30.01 13.98
CA THR A 220 -16.58 30.25 14.80
C THR A 220 -16.78 29.61 16.17
N ASP A 221 -15.92 29.91 17.14
CA ASP A 221 -16.14 29.52 18.53
C ASP A 221 -17.53 29.99 19.04
N PRO A 222 -18.44 29.07 19.42
CA PRO A 222 -19.75 29.39 19.96
C PRO A 222 -19.71 30.22 21.25
N ALA A 223 -18.62 30.15 22.02
CA ALA A 223 -18.44 30.94 23.24
C ALA A 223 -18.19 32.43 22.95
N ARG A 224 -17.73 32.77 21.74
CA ARG A 224 -17.47 34.14 21.32
C ARG A 224 -18.73 34.77 20.72
N VAL A 225 -19.67 35.15 21.58
CA VAL A 225 -20.97 35.72 21.16
C VAL A 225 -20.81 37.14 20.60
N ARG A 226 -19.91 37.94 21.18
CA ARG A 226 -19.63 39.32 20.77
C ARG A 226 -18.17 39.50 20.38
N ARG A 227 -17.89 40.56 19.62
CA ARG A 227 -16.54 40.88 19.13
C ARG A 227 -15.49 40.97 20.25
N GLY A 228 -15.86 41.49 21.41
CA GLY A 228 -14.98 41.67 22.57
C GLY A 228 -14.85 40.44 23.48
N ASP A 229 -15.67 39.41 23.27
CA ASP A 229 -15.57 38.18 24.06
C ASP A 229 -14.33 37.40 23.63
N PRO A 230 -13.59 36.79 24.58
CA PRO A 230 -12.49 35.90 24.23
C PRO A 230 -13.05 34.67 23.49
N GLY A 231 -12.30 34.19 22.49
CA GLY A 231 -12.61 32.95 21.79
C GLY A 231 -11.47 31.94 21.92
N ASN A 232 -11.79 30.66 21.72
CA ASN A 232 -10.86 29.55 21.69
C ASN A 232 -10.59 29.11 20.23
N PRO A 233 -9.37 29.30 19.70
CA PRO A 233 -9.00 28.89 18.35
C PRO A 233 -9.12 27.38 18.11
N GLU A 234 -8.92 26.55 19.13
CA GLU A 234 -8.91 25.08 19.02
C GLU A 234 -10.29 24.49 18.67
N VAL A 235 -11.37 25.25 18.88
CA VAL A 235 -12.74 24.84 18.54
C VAL A 235 -13.32 25.65 17.38
N CYS A 236 -12.48 26.40 16.67
CA CYS A 236 -12.89 27.30 15.61
C CYS A 236 -12.47 26.75 14.24
N PRO A 237 -13.40 26.29 13.38
CA PRO A 237 -13.11 25.80 12.03
C PRO A 237 -12.39 26.82 11.13
N VAL A 238 -12.49 28.11 11.44
CA VAL A 238 -11.81 29.19 10.71
C VAL A 238 -10.30 29.26 11.03
N TYR A 239 -9.87 28.76 12.19
CA TYR A 239 -8.47 28.76 12.60
C TYR A 239 -7.70 27.50 12.19
N ALA A 240 -8.39 26.36 12.15
CA ALA A 240 -7.85 25.04 11.79
C ALA A 240 -7.41 24.96 10.32
#